data_AF-C4M9P4-F1
#
_entry.id   AF-C4M9P4-F1
#
_cell.length_a   1.000
_cell.length_b   1.000
_cell.length_c   1.000
_cell.angle_alpha   90.00
_cell.angle_beta   90.00
_cell.angle_gamma   90.00
#
_symmetry.space_group_name_H-M   'P 1'
#
loop_
_entity.id
_entity.type
_entity.pdbx_description
1 polymer ?
#
loop_
_entity_poly.entity_id
_entity_poly.type
_entity_poly.pdbx_seq_one_letter_code
_entity_poly.pdbx_strand_id
1 'polypeptide(L)'
;MYGTPQRYIRNVSDEETEIEDRPVLLQDFSQLIKDISLINKKCEILTGGCDLTIGEYPFISIKLLLEGHIEIIDEIEEAIKLFKKNNTLLINKIKEGKRREEREKRIDEAEKKKKKKLNQREEKLDLSNLI
;
A
#
# COMPACT_ATOMS: atom_id res chain seq x y z
N MET A 1 34.66 -8.36 24.59
CA MET A 1 33.32 -8.89 24.26
C MET A 1 32.65 -7.91 23.33
N TYR A 2 32.48 -8.27 22.06
CA TYR A 2 31.78 -7.41 21.11
C TYR A 2 30.27 -7.60 21.31
N GLY A 3 29.62 -6.60 21.87
CA GLY A 3 28.16 -6.55 21.93
C GLY A 3 27.62 -6.14 20.56
N THR A 4 26.87 -7.02 19.92
CA THR A 4 26.02 -6.67 18.78
C THR A 4 24.82 -5.86 19.30
N PRO A 5 24.60 -4.62 18.86
CA PRO A 5 23.41 -3.87 19.26
C PRO A 5 22.19 -4.43 18.53
N GLN A 6 21.46 -5.30 19.22
CA GLN A 6 20.18 -5.82 18.76
C GLN A 6 19.07 -4.87 19.19
N ARG A 7 18.86 -3.82 18.39
CA ARG A 7 17.62 -3.01 18.31
C ARG A 7 17.84 -1.93 17.24
N TYR A 8 17.28 -2.13 16.05
CA TYR A 8 17.01 -1.03 15.13
C TYR A 8 15.89 -0.21 15.76
N ILE A 9 16.26 0.80 16.55
CA ILE A 9 15.34 1.85 16.96
C ILE A 9 15.04 2.62 15.67
N ARG A 10 13.82 2.47 15.14
CA ARG A 10 13.31 3.40 14.13
C ARG A 10 13.22 4.75 14.82
N ASN A 11 14.21 5.61 14.57
CA ASN A 11 14.13 7.02 14.91
C ASN A 11 12.94 7.58 14.14
N VAL A 12 11.84 7.82 14.84
CA VAL A 12 10.69 8.55 14.31
C VAL A 12 11.09 10.03 14.34
N SER A 13 11.86 10.45 13.33
CA SER A 13 12.10 11.86 13.04
C SER A 13 11.01 12.36 12.10
N ASP A 14 10.51 13.57 12.37
CA ASP A 14 9.53 14.29 11.54
C ASP A 14 10.14 14.88 10.27
N GLU A 15 11.46 14.81 10.11
CA GLU A 15 12.14 15.20 8.88
C GLU A 15 12.00 14.11 7.80
N GLU A 16 11.84 14.57 6.55
CA GLU A 16 11.78 13.78 5.32
C GLU A 16 12.81 12.66 5.30
N THR A 17 12.45 11.52 5.85
CA THR A 17 13.35 10.37 5.88
C THR A 17 13.24 9.75 4.50
N GLU A 18 14.25 9.99 3.66
CA GLU A 18 14.41 9.31 2.38
C GLU A 18 14.17 7.82 2.60
N ILE A 19 13.13 7.29 1.99
CA ILE A 19 12.79 5.88 2.14
C ILE A 19 13.86 5.10 1.39
N GLU A 20 14.79 4.50 2.13
CA GLU A 20 15.83 3.64 1.56
C GLU A 20 15.18 2.56 0.70
N ASP A 21 15.50 2.57 -0.60
CA ASP A 21 15.00 1.58 -1.53
C ASP A 21 15.66 0.23 -1.27
N ARG A 22 14.94 -0.65 -0.57
CA ARG A 22 15.40 -1.98 -0.19
C ARG A 22 14.41 -3.07 -0.62
N PRO A 23 14.83 -4.35 -0.65
CA PRO A 23 13.92 -5.47 -0.82
C PRO A 23 12.82 -5.48 0.25
N VAL A 24 11.61 -5.85 -0.15
CA VAL A 24 10.49 -6.04 0.75
C VAL A 24 10.71 -7.31 1.59
N LEU A 25 10.53 -7.19 2.89
CA LEU A 25 10.67 -8.29 3.84
C LEU A 25 9.29 -8.70 4.39
N LEU A 26 9.19 -9.92 4.93
CA LEU A 26 7.96 -10.40 5.58
C LEU A 26 7.52 -9.51 6.76
N GLN A 27 8.49 -8.88 7.43
CA GLN A 27 8.23 -7.93 8.51
C GLN A 27 7.46 -6.69 8.03
N ASP A 28 7.65 -6.26 6.77
CA ASP A 28 6.93 -5.11 6.21
C ASP A 28 5.43 -5.43 6.06
N PHE A 29 5.09 -6.66 5.64
CA PHE A 29 3.69 -7.12 5.61
C PHE A 29 3.10 -7.29 7.01
N SER A 30 3.91 -7.75 7.97
CA SER A 30 3.48 -7.83 9.36
C SER A 30 3.19 -6.44 9.94
N GLN A 31 3.97 -5.43 9.55
CA GLN A 31 3.71 -4.04 9.92
C GLN A 31 2.45 -3.49 9.26
N LEU A 32 2.24 -3.76 7.96
CA LEU A 32 1.01 -3.40 7.24
C LEU A 32 -0.24 -3.91 7.97
N ILE A 33 -0.26 -5.17 8.36
CA ILE A 33 -1.39 -5.78 9.07
C ILE A 33 -1.62 -5.10 10.43
N LYS A 34 -0.55 -4.79 11.17
CA LYS A 34 -0.63 -4.07 12.44
C LYS A 34 -1.19 -2.66 12.26
N ASP A 35 -0.73 -1.93 11.26
CA ASP A 35 -1.20 -0.57 10.98
C ASP A 35 -2.69 -0.58 10.60
N ILE A 36 -3.15 -1.54 9.79
CA ILE A 36 -4.57 -1.73 9.46
C ILE A 36 -5.38 -2.04 10.73
N SER A 37 -4.88 -2.94 11.58
CA SER A 37 -5.54 -3.29 12.84
C SER A 37 -5.68 -2.08 13.77
N LEU A 38 -4.67 -1.20 13.81
CA LEU A 38 -4.74 0.04 14.59
C LEU A 38 -5.85 0.96 14.09
N ILE A 39 -5.93 1.20 12.78
CA ILE A 39 -6.98 2.02 12.17
C ILE A 39 -8.36 1.42 12.47
N ASN A 40 -8.50 0.10 12.29
CA ASN A 40 -9.76 -0.60 12.52
C ASN A 40 -10.26 -0.42 13.96
N LYS A 41 -9.37 -0.54 14.96
CA LYS A 41 -9.73 -0.30 16.37
C LYS A 41 -10.25 1.11 16.62
N LYS A 42 -9.64 2.12 16.00
CA LYS A 42 -10.12 3.51 16.12
C LYS A 42 -11.48 3.70 15.47
N CYS A 43 -11.71 3.07 14.31
CA CYS A 43 -13.02 3.06 13.67
C CYS A 43 -14.08 2.34 14.53
N GLU A 44 -13.73 1.24 15.19
CA GLU A 44 -14.63 0.52 16.11
C GLU A 44 -15.06 1.41 17.29
N ILE A 45 -14.14 2.20 17.85
CA ILE A 45 -14.45 3.19 18.90
C ILE A 45 -15.44 4.23 18.38
N LEU A 46 -15.18 4.79 17.19
CA LEU A 46 -16.07 5.76 16.56
C LEU A 46 -17.47 5.18 16.33
N THR A 47 -17.58 3.94 15.85
CA THR A 47 -18.88 3.29 15.65
C THR A 47 -19.58 2.96 16.96
N GLY A 48 -18.84 2.49 17.97
CA GLY A 48 -19.40 2.17 19.29
C GLY A 48 -19.92 3.41 20.02
N GLY A 49 -19.34 4.58 19.74
CA GLY A 49 -19.84 5.86 20.22
C GLY A 49 -21.25 6.20 19.72
N CYS A 50 -21.66 5.68 18.55
CA CYS A 50 -23.03 5.84 18.03
C CYS A 50 -24.07 5.02 18.80
N ASP A 51 -23.66 3.95 19.48
CA ASP A 51 -24.54 3.07 20.26
C ASP A 51 -24.72 3.57 21.71
N LEU A 52 -24.06 4.67 22.08
CA LEU A 52 -24.16 5.25 23.42
C LEU A 52 -25.53 5.90 23.65
N THR A 53 -26.14 5.56 24.78
CA THR A 53 -27.41 6.15 25.21
C THR A 53 -27.20 7.51 25.85
N ILE A 54 -28.10 8.44 25.55
CA ILE A 54 -28.14 9.77 26.17
C ILE A 54 -28.64 9.62 27.61
N GLY A 55 -27.86 10.10 28.58
CA GLY A 55 -28.19 10.04 30.01
C GLY A 55 -29.18 11.13 30.46
N GLU A 56 -29.34 11.26 31.78
CA GLU A 56 -30.29 12.20 32.42
C GLU A 56 -30.09 13.67 32.00
N TYR A 57 -28.86 14.03 31.59
CA TYR A 57 -28.51 15.36 31.08
C TYR A 57 -28.19 15.29 29.58
N PRO A 58 -29.19 15.48 28.70
CA PRO A 58 -29.04 15.17 27.29
C PRO A 58 -28.04 16.08 26.57
N PHE A 59 -28.06 17.38 26.86
CA PHE A 59 -27.14 18.34 26.24
C PHE A 59 -25.68 18.11 26.63
N ILE A 60 -25.42 17.76 27.90
CA ILE A 60 -24.08 17.44 28.38
C ILE A 60 -23.59 16.13 27.75
N SER A 61 -24.45 15.12 27.72
CA SER A 61 -24.13 13.82 27.13
C SER A 61 -23.81 13.94 25.63
N ILE A 62 -24.63 14.69 24.88
CA ILE A 62 -24.40 14.95 23.45
C ILE A 62 -23.10 15.72 23.24
N LYS A 63 -22.83 16.75 24.05
CA LYS A 63 -21.59 17.53 23.95
C LYS A 63 -20.36 16.61 24.09
N LEU A 64 -20.32 15.79 25.13
CA LEU A 64 -19.20 14.87 25.38
C LEU A 64 -19.05 13.83 24.26
N LEU A 65 -20.16 13.32 23.74
CA LEU A 65 -20.16 12.37 22.64
C LEU A 65 -19.61 13.00 21.35
N LEU A 66 -20.00 14.25 21.05
CA LEU A 66 -19.47 14.99 19.90
C LEU A 66 -17.99 15.32 20.05
N GLU A 67 -17.56 15.77 21.23
CA GLU A 67 -16.14 16.03 21.52
C GLU A 67 -15.31 14.76 21.34
N GLY A 68 -15.74 13.62 21.90
CA GLY A 68 -15.05 12.35 21.73
C GLY A 68 -15.04 11.83 20.27
N HIS A 69 -16.12 12.06 19.52
CA HIS A 69 -16.13 11.75 18.08
C HIS A 69 -15.18 12.63 17.27
N ILE A 70 -15.02 13.90 17.62
CA ILE A 70 -14.05 14.78 16.97
C ILE A 70 -12.62 14.29 17.25
N GLU A 71 -12.30 14.02 18.52
CA GLU A 71 -10.98 13.51 18.92
C GLU A 71 -10.62 12.21 18.21
N ILE A 72 -11.53 11.23 18.14
CA ILE A 72 -11.24 9.96 17.48
C ILE A 72 -11.10 10.12 15.95
N ILE A 73 -11.79 11.08 15.33
CA ILE A 73 -11.64 11.38 13.90
C ILE A 73 -10.23 11.92 13.61
N ASP A 74 -9.74 12.87 14.41
CA ASP A 74 -8.39 13.41 14.28
C ASP A 74 -7.34 12.30 14.45
N GLU A 75 -7.54 11.47 15.45
CA GLU A 75 -6.72 10.29 15.72
C GLU A 75 -6.70 9.25 14.58
N ILE A 76 -7.82 9.07 13.87
CA ILE A 76 -7.91 8.22 12.66
C ILE A 76 -7.11 8.86 11.52
N GLU A 77 -7.21 10.17 11.34
CA GLU A 77 -6.48 10.88 10.29
C GLU A 77 -4.96 10.73 10.48
N GLU A 78 -4.46 10.89 11.70
CA GLU A 78 -3.06 10.65 12.04
C GLU A 78 -2.63 9.21 11.79
N ALA A 79 -3.46 8.23 12.18
CA ALA A 79 -3.18 6.82 11.94
C ALA A 79 -3.11 6.51 10.43
N ILE A 80 -3.97 7.12 9.60
CA ILE A 80 -3.94 7.00 8.14
C ILE A 80 -2.67 7.64 7.56
N LYS A 81 -2.25 8.81 8.05
CA LYS A 81 -0.99 9.45 7.64
C LYS A 81 0.21 8.55 7.92
N LEU A 82 0.28 7.99 9.13
CA LEU A 82 1.32 7.04 9.54
C LEU A 82 1.29 5.76 8.71
N PHE A 83 0.10 5.19 8.47
CA PHE A 83 -0.07 4.04 7.58
C PHE A 83 0.51 4.31 6.19
N LYS A 84 0.20 5.46 5.59
CA LYS A 84 0.74 5.84 4.28
C LYS A 84 2.26 5.95 4.33
N LYS A 85 2.82 6.65 5.33
CA LYS A 85 4.28 6.82 5.51
C LYS A 85 4.98 5.46 5.66
N ASN A 86 4.53 4.63 6.60
CA ASN A 86 5.12 3.32 6.91
C ASN A 86 5.09 2.35 5.74
N ASN A 87 4.02 2.40 4.92
CA ASN A 87 3.79 1.45 3.85
C ASN A 87 4.17 2.00 2.46
N THR A 88 4.81 3.17 2.38
CA THR A 88 5.20 3.78 1.11
C THR A 88 6.16 2.89 0.31
N LEU A 89 7.10 2.21 0.98
CA LEU A 89 8.00 1.26 0.32
C LEU A 89 7.23 0.11 -0.37
N LEU A 90 6.27 -0.50 0.33
CA LEU A 90 5.41 -1.55 -0.21
C LEU A 90 4.59 -1.04 -1.40
N ILE A 91 3.97 0.13 -1.26
CA ILE A 91 3.17 0.77 -2.31
C ILE A 91 4.02 1.01 -3.57
N ASN A 92 5.24 1.51 -3.40
CA ASN A 92 6.16 1.78 -4.51
C ASN A 92 6.58 0.48 -5.20
N LYS A 93 6.95 -0.56 -4.44
CA LYS A 93 7.33 -1.86 -5.00
C LYS A 93 6.19 -2.54 -5.75
N ILE A 94 4.96 -2.45 -5.26
CA ILE A 94 3.77 -2.93 -5.98
C ILE A 94 3.56 -2.18 -7.29
N LYS A 95 3.71 -0.84 -7.29
CA LYS A 95 3.60 -0.02 -8.51
C LYS A 95 4.70 -0.36 -9.52
N GLU A 96 5.93 -0.60 -9.07
CA GLU A 96 7.05 -1.04 -9.92
C GLU A 96 6.77 -2.41 -10.55
N GLY A 97 6.28 -3.37 -9.77
CA GLY A 97 5.91 -4.70 -10.26
C GLY A 97 4.91 -4.63 -11.41
N LYS A 98 3.82 -3.88 -11.23
CA LYS A 98 2.82 -3.66 -12.29
C LYS A 98 3.41 -3.05 -13.56
N ARG A 99 4.30 -2.05 -13.41
CA ARG A 99 4.96 -1.41 -14.55
C ARG A 99 5.88 -2.39 -15.30
N ARG A 100 6.54 -3.32 -14.61
CA ARG A 100 7.38 -4.35 -15.23
C ARG A 100 6.54 -5.35 -16.01
N GLU A 101 5.46 -5.87 -15.42
CA GLU A 101 4.53 -6.78 -16.11
C GLU A 101 3.92 -6.15 -17.37
N GLU A 102 3.54 -4.87 -17.33
CA GLU A 102 3.03 -4.15 -18.50
C GLU A 102 4.09 -3.95 -19.61
N ARG A 103 5.38 -3.85 -19.24
CA ARG A 103 6.47 -3.75 -20.21
C ARG A 103 6.73 -5.10 -20.85
N GLU A 104 6.77 -6.17 -20.06
CA GLU A 104 6.95 -7.55 -20.56
C GLU A 104 5.82 -7.93 -21.51
N LYS A 105 4.56 -7.66 -21.16
CA LYS A 105 3.41 -7.88 -22.06
C LYS A 105 3.56 -7.17 -23.40
N ARG A 106 4.03 -5.91 -23.40
CA ARG A 106 4.25 -5.13 -24.63
C ARG A 106 5.36 -5.73 -25.50
N ILE A 107 6.44 -6.22 -24.87
CA ILE A 107 7.56 -6.86 -25.57
C ILE A 107 7.10 -8.19 -26.18
N ASP A 108 6.41 -9.02 -25.41
CA ASP A 108 5.87 -10.31 -25.87
C ASP A 108 4.90 -10.15 -27.03
N GLU A 109 4.02 -9.14 -26.98
CA GLU A 109 3.11 -8.83 -28.08
C GLU A 109 3.86 -8.36 -29.33
N ALA A 110 4.91 -7.55 -29.16
CA ALA A 110 5.75 -7.07 -30.26
C ALA A 110 6.54 -8.23 -30.90
N GLU A 111 7.10 -9.15 -30.10
CA GLU A 111 7.77 -10.34 -30.60
C GLU A 111 6.81 -11.30 -31.31
N LYS A 112 5.62 -11.54 -30.75
CA LYS A 112 4.57 -12.34 -31.41
C LYS A 112 4.17 -11.75 -32.76
N LYS A 113 4.05 -10.42 -32.87
CA LYS A 113 3.77 -9.73 -34.14
C LYS A 113 4.95 -9.86 -35.13
N LYS A 114 6.19 -9.77 -34.67
CA LYS A 114 7.38 -9.97 -35.52
C LYS A 114 7.46 -11.40 -36.06
N LYS A 115 7.27 -12.41 -35.22
CA LYS A 115 7.25 -13.84 -35.64
C LYS A 115 6.16 -14.11 -36.68
N LYS A 116 4.92 -13.61 -36.46
CA LYS A 116 3.84 -13.74 -37.46
C LYS A 116 4.20 -13.13 -38.82
N LYS A 117 4.84 -11.95 -38.83
CA LYS A 117 5.28 -11.29 -40.06
C LYS A 117 6.43 -12.03 -40.75
N LEU A 118 7.32 -12.68 -40.00
CA LEU A 118 8.42 -13.46 -40.54
C LEU A 118 7.89 -14.72 -41.23
N ASN A 119 7.04 -15.49 -40.54
CA ASN A 119 6.41 -16.69 -41.11
C ASN A 119 5.60 -16.37 -42.38
N GLN A 120 4.85 -15.27 -42.39
CA GLN A 120 4.10 -14.82 -43.58
C GLN A 120 5.00 -14.39 -44.75
N ARG A 121 6.23 -13.93 -44.47
CA ARG A 121 7.21 -13.60 -45.52
C ARG A 121 7.86 -14.85 -46.08
N GLU A 122 8.22 -15.81 -45.22
CA GLU A 122 8.77 -17.10 -45.62
C GLU A 122 7.78 -17.88 -46.50
N GLU A 123 6.51 -17.97 -46.09
CA GLU A 123 5.45 -18.61 -46.88
C GLU A 123 5.28 -17.96 -48.27
N LYS A 124 5.40 -16.63 -48.36
CA LYS A 124 5.33 -15.92 -49.65
C LYS A 124 6.55 -16.13 -50.53
N LEU A 125 7.74 -16.24 -49.94
CA LEU A 125 8.99 -16.51 -50.65
C LEU A 125 9.01 -17.94 -51.20
N ASP A 126 8.55 -18.92 -50.41
CA ASP A 126 8.45 -20.31 -50.85
C ASP A 126 7.47 -20.46 -52.02
N LEU A 127 6.30 -19.79 -51.96
CA LEU A 127 5.34 -19.77 -53.08
C LEU A 127 5.89 -19.11 -54.35
N SER A 128 6.78 -18.12 -54.21
CA SER A 128 7.39 -17.44 -55.36
C SER A 128 8.53 -18.23 -56.03
N ASN A 129 9.16 -19.17 -55.31
CA ASN A 129 10.20 -20.05 -55.84
C ASN A 129 9.62 -21.32 -56.52
N LEU A 130 8.30 -21.52 -56.46
CA LEU A 130 7.57 -22.65 -57.02
C LEU A 130 6.91 -22.34 -58.39
N ILE A 131 7.06 -21.13 -58.92
CA ILE A 131 6.55 -20.64 -60.22
C ILE A 131 7.74 -20.36 -61.13
#